data_AF-A0A432SI73-F1
#
_entry.id   AF-A0A432SI73-F1
#
_cell.length_a   1.000
_cell.length_b   1.000
_cell.length_c   1.000
_cell.angle_alpha   90.00
_cell.angle_beta   90.00
_cell.angle_gamma   90.00
#
_symmetry.space_group_name_H-M   'P 1'
#
loop_
_entity.id
_entity.type
_entity.pdbx_description
1 polymer ?
#
loop_
_entity_poly.entity_id
_entity_poly.type
_entity_poly.pdbx_seq_one_letter_code
_entity_poly.pdbx_strand_id
1 'polypeptide(L)'
;MNTKTLQKLGLVIVLLLSTILYVIQSIKVNDKISSSGSIVPKKITVQEKKQKFLDLVVPAVNKVYADLQTKYKEAKKILDNGNSNVKIEKLMKLYSAKNPQDLLVRMKPHAKSVAIAQAAMESAWATSRFTRVATNLFGVWSLNKNEPRVVAGKKRGKKTIYVKKYSSVEASIRDYYRILATGRVFDEFRAEKMRSNDPYKLVKKLDKYSEKGAEYGKELKSMISYNHFYKFD
;
A
#
# COMPACT_ATOMS: atom_id res chain seq x y z
N MET A 1 -19.09 24.45 16.77
CA MET A 1 -18.05 23.84 15.88
C MET A 1 -18.78 23.15 14.73
N ASN A 2 -18.63 23.65 13.49
CA ASN A 2 -19.54 23.37 12.37
C ASN A 2 -19.32 21.97 11.75
N THR A 3 -20.40 21.26 11.42
CA THR A 3 -20.45 19.87 10.94
C THR A 3 -19.73 19.66 9.59
N LYS A 4 -19.51 20.73 8.81
CA LYS A 4 -18.70 20.72 7.58
C LYS A 4 -17.19 20.52 7.82
N THR A 5 -16.68 20.77 9.03
CA THR A 5 -15.26 20.59 9.36
C THR A 5 -14.91 19.13 9.64
N LEU A 6 -15.87 18.32 10.07
CA LEU A 6 -15.70 16.89 10.36
C LEU A 6 -15.70 16.01 9.10
N GLN A 7 -16.35 16.44 8.01
CA GLN A 7 -16.28 15.73 6.72
C GLN A 7 -14.92 15.85 6.02
N LYS A 8 -14.07 16.84 6.40
CA LYS A 8 -12.70 16.97 5.88
C LYS A 8 -11.66 16.08 6.59
N LEU A 9 -12.01 15.41 7.69
CA LEU A 9 -11.12 14.51 8.43
C LEU A 9 -11.10 13.05 7.90
N GLY A 10 -11.84 12.76 6.83
CA GLY A 10 -12.06 11.39 6.34
C GLY A 10 -11.28 10.95 5.11
N LEU A 11 -10.32 11.73 4.61
CA LEU A 11 -9.41 11.26 3.56
C LEU A 11 -8.09 10.81 4.20
N VAL A 12 -7.88 9.49 4.24
CA VAL A 12 -6.51 8.94 4.25
C VAL A 12 -5.95 9.26 2.87
N ILE A 13 -5.40 10.46 2.70
CA ILE A 13 -4.74 10.82 1.45
C ILE A 13 -3.45 10.01 1.43
N VAL A 14 -3.44 8.92 0.66
CA VAL A 14 -2.20 8.27 0.23
C VAL A 14 -1.60 9.20 -0.83
N LEU A 15 -1.08 10.32 -0.36
CA LEU A 15 -0.42 11.34 -1.15
C LEU A 15 0.99 10.81 -1.43
N LEU A 16 1.06 9.93 -2.42
CA LEU A 16 2.32 9.39 -2.89
C LEU A 16 3.11 10.51 -3.52
N LEU A 17 4.36 10.61 -3.08
CA LEU A 17 5.35 11.58 -3.52
C LEU A 17 5.77 11.30 -4.97
N SER A 18 4.82 11.39 -5.90
CA SER A 18 5.09 11.40 -7.33
C SER A 18 5.98 12.58 -7.72
N THR A 19 6.12 13.60 -6.86
CA THR A 19 7.02 14.74 -7.05
C THR A 19 8.46 14.49 -6.62
N ILE A 20 8.79 13.42 -5.87
CA ILE A 20 10.19 13.17 -5.45
C ILE A 20 11.02 12.44 -6.53
N LEU A 21 10.39 11.82 -7.53
CA LEU A 21 11.16 11.25 -8.65
C LEU A 21 11.93 12.32 -9.45
N TYR A 22 11.46 13.58 -9.47
CA TYR A 22 12.10 14.65 -10.24
C TYR A 22 13.38 15.17 -9.58
N VAL A 23 13.54 15.02 -8.27
CA VAL A 23 14.65 15.65 -7.52
C VAL A 23 15.96 14.84 -7.57
N ILE A 24 15.93 13.59 -8.04
CA ILE A 24 17.14 12.74 -8.10
C ILE A 24 18.05 13.11 -9.30
N GLN A 25 17.56 13.87 -10.29
CA GLN A 25 18.36 14.24 -11.46
C GLN A 25 19.26 15.47 -11.28
N SER A 26 19.15 16.26 -10.20
CA SER A 26 19.80 17.57 -10.11
C SER A 26 20.94 17.71 -9.08
N ILE A 27 21.46 16.62 -8.51
CA ILE A 27 22.65 16.71 -7.65
C ILE A 27 23.90 16.44 -8.50
N LYS A 28 24.46 17.50 -9.10
CA LYS A 28 25.87 17.50 -9.50
C LYS A 28 26.71 17.60 -8.23
N VAL A 29 27.30 16.49 -7.80
CA VAL A 29 28.38 16.51 -6.79
C VAL A 29 29.66 16.89 -7.54
N ASN A 30 30.30 17.97 -7.08
CA ASN A 30 31.59 18.44 -7.58
C ASN A 30 32.68 17.84 -6.68
N ASP A 31 33.33 16.76 -7.11
CA ASP A 31 34.44 16.15 -6.38
C ASP A 31 35.73 16.24 -7.20
N LYS A 32 36.66 17.09 -6.74
CA LYS A 32 38.09 16.97 -7.04
C LYS A 32 38.76 16.23 -5.87
N ILE A 33 39.02 14.92 -6.02
CA ILE A 33 40.06 14.20 -5.26
C ILE A 33 40.66 13.11 -6.16
N SER A 34 41.99 13.12 -6.30
CA SER A 34 42.79 12.19 -7.10
C SER A 34 43.03 10.84 -6.40
N SER A 35 42.88 9.78 -7.18
CA SER A 35 43.54 8.46 -7.18
C SER A 35 43.88 7.72 -5.86
N SER A 36 43.20 6.60 -5.61
CA SER A 36 43.82 5.26 -5.55
C SER A 36 42.74 4.16 -5.37
N GLY A 37 42.83 3.07 -6.13
CA GLY A 37 42.04 1.84 -5.94
C GLY A 37 40.55 1.92 -6.34
N SER A 38 40.25 1.90 -7.64
CA SER A 38 38.88 1.90 -8.15
C SER A 38 38.17 0.56 -7.94
N ILE A 39 37.60 0.33 -6.75
CA ILE A 39 36.41 -0.51 -6.60
C ILE A 39 35.21 0.40 -6.87
N VAL A 40 34.86 0.56 -8.15
CA VAL A 40 33.60 1.22 -8.51
C VAL A 40 32.46 0.36 -7.95
N PRO A 41 31.61 0.84 -7.03
CA PRO A 41 30.50 0.05 -6.54
C PRO A 41 29.59 -0.28 -7.74
N LYS A 42 29.43 -1.57 -8.04
CA LYS A 42 28.60 -2.06 -9.15
C LYS A 42 27.19 -1.47 -9.02
N LYS A 43 26.87 -0.53 -9.90
CA LYS A 43 25.53 0.08 -9.98
C LYS A 43 24.53 -1.03 -10.28
N ILE A 44 23.59 -1.29 -9.37
CA ILE A 44 22.58 -2.33 -9.55
C ILE A 44 21.77 -2.07 -10.84
N THR A 45 21.60 -3.09 -11.66
CA THR A 45 20.80 -3.01 -12.89
C THR A 45 19.31 -2.93 -12.56
N VAL A 46 18.50 -2.49 -13.53
CA VAL A 46 17.04 -2.45 -13.37
C VAL A 46 16.49 -3.87 -13.13
N GLN A 47 17.02 -4.87 -13.82
CA GLN A 47 16.64 -6.27 -13.70
C GLN A 47 16.96 -6.82 -12.30
N GLU A 48 18.18 -6.62 -11.81
CA GLU A 48 18.57 -7.01 -10.44
C GLU A 48 17.70 -6.31 -9.38
N LYS A 49 17.37 -5.03 -9.58
CA LYS A 49 16.48 -4.27 -8.71
C LYS A 49 15.06 -4.86 -8.68
N LYS A 50 14.50 -5.20 -9.83
CA LYS A 50 13.18 -5.85 -9.93
C LYS A 50 13.21 -7.23 -9.28
N GLN A 51 14.26 -8.02 -9.47
CA GLN A 51 14.38 -9.34 -8.87
C GLN A 51 14.43 -9.26 -7.34
N LYS A 52 15.30 -8.41 -6.77
CA LYS A 52 15.35 -8.19 -5.31
C LYS A 52 14.01 -7.73 -4.73
N PHE A 53 13.27 -6.89 -5.47
CA PHE A 53 11.92 -6.52 -5.09
C PHE A 53 10.99 -7.73 -5.04
N LEU A 54 11.01 -8.60 -6.06
CA LEU A 54 10.16 -9.78 -6.11
C LEU A 54 10.48 -10.76 -4.98
N ASP A 55 11.77 -11.02 -4.73
CA ASP A 55 12.23 -11.92 -3.67
C ASP A 55 11.79 -11.45 -2.29
N LEU A 56 11.72 -10.13 -2.08
CA LEU A 56 11.27 -9.52 -0.84
C LEU A 56 9.74 -9.46 -0.71
N VAL A 57 9.04 -9.03 -1.76
CA VAL A 57 7.63 -8.62 -1.67
C VAL A 57 6.68 -9.77 -2.00
N VAL A 58 6.99 -10.63 -2.96
CA VAL A 58 6.07 -11.71 -3.36
C VAL A 58 5.81 -12.70 -2.21
N PRO A 59 6.82 -13.23 -1.50
CA PRO A 59 6.57 -14.13 -0.37
C PRO A 59 5.76 -13.45 0.75
N ALA A 60 6.06 -12.18 1.03
CA ALA A 60 5.35 -11.40 2.05
C ALA A 60 3.88 -11.14 1.65
N VAL A 61 3.61 -10.81 0.39
CA VAL A 61 2.24 -10.67 -0.14
C VAL A 61 1.50 -12.00 -0.05
N ASN A 62 2.12 -13.11 -0.47
CA ASN A 62 1.51 -14.43 -0.41
C ASN A 62 1.11 -14.82 1.01
N LYS A 63 2.01 -14.62 1.98
CA LYS A 63 1.75 -14.89 3.40
C LYS A 63 0.60 -14.02 3.93
N VAL A 64 0.66 -12.71 3.71
CA VAL A 64 -0.39 -11.79 4.16
C VAL A 64 -1.74 -12.10 3.51
N TYR A 65 -1.77 -12.39 2.22
CA TYR A 65 -2.99 -12.75 1.49
C TYR A 65 -3.60 -14.04 2.04
N ALA A 66 -2.80 -15.09 2.26
CA ALA A 66 -3.26 -16.34 2.85
C ALA A 66 -3.87 -16.11 4.24
N ASP A 67 -3.19 -15.35 5.11
CA ASP A 67 -3.72 -15.00 6.45
C ASP A 67 -5.07 -14.29 6.37
N LEU A 68 -5.20 -13.31 5.47
CA LEU A 68 -6.42 -12.53 5.29
C LEU A 68 -7.55 -13.39 4.72
N GLN A 69 -7.23 -14.25 3.75
CA GLN A 69 -8.20 -15.17 3.14
C GLN A 69 -8.72 -16.19 4.16
N THR A 70 -7.86 -16.74 5.01
CA THR A 70 -8.26 -17.64 6.11
C THR A 70 -9.20 -16.92 7.07
N LYS A 71 -8.84 -15.72 7.53
CA LYS A 71 -9.69 -14.91 8.42
C LYS A 71 -11.04 -14.56 7.78
N TYR A 72 -11.05 -14.25 6.49
CA TYR A 72 -12.29 -14.01 5.73
C TYR A 72 -13.17 -15.25 5.68
N LYS A 73 -12.61 -16.42 5.35
CA LYS A 73 -13.36 -17.70 5.31
C LYS A 73 -13.91 -18.08 6.68
N GLU A 74 -13.13 -17.91 7.75
CA GLU A 74 -13.59 -18.14 9.12
C GLU A 74 -14.76 -17.23 9.49
N ALA A 75 -14.65 -15.92 9.23
CA ALA A 75 -15.72 -14.98 9.50
C ALA A 75 -16.98 -15.31 8.69
N LYS A 76 -16.82 -15.67 7.42
CA LYS A 76 -17.94 -16.10 6.56
C LYS A 76 -18.64 -17.33 7.14
N LYS A 77 -17.89 -18.37 7.52
CA LYS A 77 -18.46 -19.58 8.13
C LYS A 77 -19.24 -19.28 9.42
N ILE A 78 -18.70 -18.40 10.28
CA ILE A 78 -19.40 -18.00 11.51
C ILE A 78 -20.73 -17.31 11.19
N LEU A 79 -20.74 -16.41 10.21
CA LEU A 79 -21.92 -15.64 9.82
C LEU A 79 -22.97 -16.49 9.10
N ASP A 80 -22.54 -17.42 8.24
CA ASP A 80 -23.44 -18.36 7.55
C ASP A 80 -24.19 -19.25 8.56
N ASN A 81 -23.57 -19.56 9.72
CA ASN A 81 -24.17 -20.35 10.79
C ASN A 81 -25.15 -19.57 11.69
N GLY A 82 -25.34 -18.25 11.47
CA GLY A 82 -26.33 -17.44 12.20
C GLY A 82 -26.00 -17.14 13.67
N ASN A 83 -24.79 -17.45 14.14
CA ASN A 83 -24.43 -17.31 15.55
C ASN A 83 -23.98 -15.87 15.87
N SER A 84 -24.58 -15.27 16.91
CA SER A 84 -24.02 -14.08 17.55
C SER A 84 -22.62 -14.42 18.09
N ASN A 85 -21.62 -13.59 17.77
CA ASN A 85 -20.23 -13.94 18.03
C ASN A 85 -19.38 -12.72 18.35
N VAL A 86 -18.79 -12.70 19.54
CA VAL A 86 -17.89 -11.63 20.03
C VAL A 86 -16.70 -11.39 19.09
N LYS A 87 -16.20 -12.42 18.39
CA LYS A 87 -15.14 -12.29 17.38
C LYS A 87 -15.63 -11.46 16.19
N ILE A 88 -16.87 -11.66 15.73
CA ILE A 88 -17.47 -10.87 14.65
C ILE A 88 -17.64 -9.42 15.08
N GLU A 89 -18.14 -9.15 16.29
CA GLU A 89 -18.28 -7.78 16.79
C GLU A 89 -16.94 -7.04 16.84
N LYS A 90 -15.89 -7.72 17.32
CA LYS A 90 -14.51 -7.18 17.32
C LYS A 90 -14.03 -6.89 15.89
N LEU A 91 -14.30 -7.79 14.94
CA LEU A 91 -13.94 -7.61 13.53
C LEU A 91 -14.73 -6.46 12.89
N MET A 92 -16.02 -6.31 13.18
CA MET A 92 -16.83 -5.19 12.70
C MET A 92 -16.26 -3.85 13.17
N LYS A 93 -15.86 -3.74 14.44
CA LYS A 93 -15.17 -2.54 14.96
C LYS A 93 -13.84 -2.32 14.24
N LEU A 94 -13.02 -3.35 14.10
CA LEU A 94 -11.70 -3.28 13.45
C LEU A 94 -11.77 -2.83 11.98
N TYR A 95 -12.76 -3.31 11.24
CA TYR A 95 -12.97 -2.98 9.82
C TYR A 95 -13.92 -1.80 9.60
N SER A 96 -14.48 -1.22 10.67
CA SER A 96 -15.52 -0.19 10.60
C SER A 96 -16.71 -0.61 9.74
N ALA A 97 -17.12 -1.88 9.87
CA ALA A 97 -18.22 -2.48 9.12
C ALA A 97 -19.58 -2.08 9.71
N LYS A 98 -20.54 -1.78 8.84
CA LYS A 98 -21.90 -1.35 9.24
C LYS A 98 -22.78 -2.51 9.70
N ASN A 99 -22.60 -3.67 9.10
CA ASN A 99 -23.34 -4.89 9.36
C ASN A 99 -22.47 -6.12 8.99
N PRO A 100 -22.89 -7.35 9.33
CA PRO A 100 -22.13 -8.56 9.01
C PRO A 100 -21.80 -8.75 7.52
N GLN A 101 -22.70 -8.38 6.61
CA GLN A 101 -22.47 -8.50 5.17
C GLN A 101 -21.40 -7.50 4.69
N ASP A 102 -21.46 -6.26 5.17
CA ASP A 102 -20.42 -5.24 4.92
C ASP A 102 -19.06 -5.67 5.49
N LEU A 103 -19.04 -6.40 6.62
CA LEU A 103 -17.80 -6.97 7.16
C LEU A 103 -17.15 -7.92 6.15
N LEU A 104 -17.91 -8.83 5.56
CA LEU A 104 -17.39 -9.77 4.55
C LEU A 104 -16.86 -9.03 3.31
N VAL A 105 -17.60 -8.01 2.86
CA VAL A 105 -17.17 -7.15 1.74
C VAL A 105 -15.86 -6.44 2.07
N ARG A 106 -15.64 -5.99 3.31
CA ARG A 106 -14.38 -5.34 3.71
C ARG A 106 -13.23 -6.33 3.90
N MET A 107 -13.50 -7.50 4.47
CA MET A 107 -12.47 -8.48 4.85
C MET A 107 -11.88 -9.27 3.68
N LYS A 108 -12.65 -9.52 2.60
CA LYS A 108 -12.15 -10.32 1.46
C LYS A 108 -10.88 -9.65 0.88
N PRO A 109 -9.71 -10.30 0.84
CA PRO A 109 -8.55 -9.69 0.19
C PRO A 109 -8.80 -9.55 -1.33
N HIS A 110 -8.17 -8.57 -1.96
CA HIS A 110 -8.16 -8.41 -3.43
C HIS A 110 -6.96 -9.15 -4.05
N ALA A 111 -6.96 -9.32 -5.36
CA ALA A 111 -5.88 -9.93 -6.14
C ALA A 111 -4.47 -9.51 -5.69
N LYS A 112 -3.55 -10.48 -5.56
CA LYS A 112 -2.17 -10.29 -5.10
C LYS A 112 -1.39 -9.43 -6.07
N SER A 113 -1.63 -9.59 -7.37
CA SER A 113 -0.98 -8.82 -8.43
C SER A 113 -1.19 -7.31 -8.29
N VAL A 114 -2.36 -6.87 -7.82
CA VAL A 114 -2.64 -5.45 -7.52
C VAL A 114 -1.75 -4.94 -6.38
N ALA A 115 -1.63 -5.71 -5.29
CA ALA A 115 -0.77 -5.34 -4.15
C ALA A 115 0.71 -5.27 -4.56
N ILE A 116 1.18 -6.23 -5.37
CA ILE A 116 2.56 -6.28 -5.87
C ILE A 116 2.82 -5.09 -6.80
N ALA A 117 1.90 -4.78 -7.71
CA ALA A 117 2.03 -3.64 -8.63
C ALA A 117 2.07 -2.30 -7.89
N GLN A 118 1.16 -2.08 -6.94
CA GLN A 118 1.17 -0.87 -6.11
C GLN A 118 2.47 -0.80 -5.29
N ALA A 119 2.88 -1.88 -4.64
CA ALA A 119 4.16 -1.91 -3.91
C ALA A 119 5.34 -1.54 -4.83
N ALA A 120 5.41 -2.08 -6.05
CA ALA A 120 6.48 -1.77 -7.00
C ALA A 120 6.49 -0.27 -7.38
N MET A 121 5.33 0.28 -7.69
CA MET A 121 5.16 1.70 -8.04
C MET A 121 5.51 2.61 -6.87
N GLU A 122 4.94 2.37 -5.69
CA GLU A 122 5.03 3.27 -4.54
C GLU A 122 6.38 3.23 -3.83
N SER A 123 7.04 2.08 -3.84
CA SER A 123 8.36 1.91 -3.19
C SER A 123 9.52 2.10 -4.15
N ALA A 124 9.24 2.44 -5.42
CA ALA A 124 10.20 2.40 -6.52
C ALA A 124 10.98 1.07 -6.51
N TRP A 125 10.26 -0.05 -6.54
CA TRP A 125 10.81 -1.42 -6.43
C TRP A 125 11.63 -1.65 -5.16
N ALA A 126 11.05 -1.31 -4.00
CA ALA A 126 11.64 -1.41 -2.66
C ALA A 126 12.93 -0.60 -2.42
N THR A 127 13.27 0.34 -3.30
CA THR A 127 14.50 1.14 -3.17
C THR A 127 14.28 2.52 -2.56
N SER A 128 13.02 2.95 -2.37
CA SER A 128 12.72 4.26 -1.78
C SER A 128 13.34 4.42 -0.39
N ARG A 129 13.62 5.68 0.01
CA ARG A 129 14.09 5.99 1.35
C ARG A 129 13.15 5.42 2.41
N PHE A 130 11.84 5.60 2.26
CA PHE A 130 10.85 5.15 3.25
C PHE A 130 10.81 3.62 3.37
N THR A 131 11.00 2.89 2.28
CA THR A 131 11.14 1.43 2.36
C THR A 131 12.39 1.05 3.14
N ARG A 132 13.52 1.70 2.89
CA ARG A 132 14.79 1.39 3.58
C ARG A 132 14.80 1.74 5.07
N VAL A 133 14.26 2.90 5.45
CA VAL A 133 14.38 3.41 6.84
C VAL A 133 13.16 3.14 7.71
N ALA A 134 12.03 2.82 7.09
CA ALA A 134 10.75 2.65 7.78
C ALA A 134 9.98 1.39 7.35
N THR A 135 10.54 0.56 6.46
CA THR A 135 9.86 -0.63 5.91
C THR A 135 8.48 -0.29 5.35
N ASN A 136 8.31 0.94 4.84
CA ASN A 136 7.04 1.46 4.38
C ASN A 136 7.01 1.41 2.85
N LEU A 137 6.32 0.40 2.30
CA LEU A 137 6.24 0.17 0.86
C LEU A 137 5.27 1.14 0.16
N PHE A 138 4.25 1.63 0.88
CA PHE A 138 3.11 2.34 0.30
C PHE A 138 3.07 3.83 0.70
N GLY A 139 4.15 4.34 1.31
CA GLY A 139 4.24 5.73 1.74
C GLY A 139 3.19 6.15 2.78
N VAL A 140 2.70 5.23 3.60
CA VAL A 140 1.61 5.50 4.56
C VAL A 140 2.02 6.55 5.58
N TRP A 141 1.25 7.64 5.69
CA TRP A 141 1.47 8.70 6.66
C TRP A 141 1.14 8.24 8.08
N SER A 142 1.88 8.76 9.05
CA SER A 142 1.63 8.55 10.46
C SER A 142 0.96 9.78 11.08
N LEU A 143 -0.31 9.64 11.46
CA LEU A 143 -1.06 10.66 12.19
C LEU A 143 -1.00 10.45 13.72
N ASN A 144 -0.63 9.25 14.16
CA ASN A 144 -0.53 8.91 15.57
C ASN A 144 0.91 9.19 16.07
N LYS A 145 1.05 10.04 17.08
CA LYS A 145 2.38 10.33 17.65
C LYS A 145 2.98 9.19 18.49
N ASN A 146 2.14 8.24 18.90
CA ASN A 146 2.54 7.11 19.75
C ASN A 146 2.92 5.86 18.94
N GLU A 147 2.82 5.88 17.60
CA GLU A 147 3.27 4.76 16.77
C GLU A 147 4.69 5.02 16.23
N PRO A 148 5.48 3.97 15.94
CA PRO A 148 6.77 4.12 15.28
C PRO A 148 6.62 4.87 13.96
N ARG A 149 7.40 5.94 13.79
CA ARG A 149 7.31 6.81 12.62
C ARG A 149 8.64 7.50 12.33
N VAL A 150 8.85 7.88 11.08
CA VAL A 150 10.03 8.64 10.63
C VAL A 150 9.59 9.92 9.93
N VAL A 151 10.44 10.94 9.98
CA VAL A 151 10.17 12.19 9.26
C VAL A 151 10.24 11.94 7.75
N ALA A 152 9.21 12.41 7.03
CA ALA A 152 9.10 12.26 5.58
C ALA A 152 10.15 13.08 4.82
N GLY A 153 10.56 14.23 5.37
CA GLY A 153 11.51 15.16 4.78
C GLY A 153 11.30 16.60 5.28
N LYS A 154 11.58 17.60 4.43
CA LYS A 154 11.41 19.03 4.76
C LYS A 154 9.95 19.36 5.12
N LYS A 155 9.79 20.32 6.04
CA LYS A 155 8.50 20.79 6.57
C LYS A 155 7.59 21.26 5.44
N ARG A 156 6.28 20.94 5.50
CA ARG A 156 5.26 21.60 4.67
C ARG A 156 4.72 22.79 5.47
N GLY A 157 5.25 23.98 5.20
CA GLY A 157 5.02 25.15 6.07
C GLY A 157 5.57 24.91 7.48
N LYS A 158 4.73 25.05 8.51
CA LYS A 158 5.11 24.82 9.92
C LYS A 158 4.96 23.37 10.40
N LYS A 159 4.35 22.47 9.62
CA LYS A 159 4.02 21.10 10.05
C LYS A 159 5.03 20.07 9.52
N THR A 160 5.54 19.24 10.43
CA THR A 160 6.37 18.07 10.11
C THR A 160 5.46 16.92 9.68
N ILE A 161 5.72 16.35 8.50
CA ILE A 161 5.03 15.17 8.00
C ILE A 161 5.81 13.93 8.44
N TYR A 162 5.10 12.96 8.99
CA TYR A 162 5.65 11.68 9.41
C TYR A 162 5.09 10.56 8.55
N VAL A 163 5.92 9.59 8.20
CA VAL A 163 5.48 8.32 7.62
C VAL A 163 5.62 7.22 8.66
N LYS A 164 4.70 6.26 8.62
CA LYS A 164 4.67 5.14 9.54
C LYS A 164 5.89 4.25 9.34
N LYS A 165 6.44 3.74 10.44
CA LYS A 165 7.51 2.74 10.45
C LYS A 165 6.92 1.39 10.82
N TYR A 166 7.22 0.39 10.01
CA TYR A 166 6.75 -0.98 10.20
C TYR A 166 7.89 -1.86 10.70
N SER A 167 7.53 -2.87 11.50
CA SER A 167 8.47 -3.88 11.98
C SER A 167 8.91 -4.85 10.89
N SER A 168 8.06 -5.08 9.87
CA SER A 168 8.36 -5.98 8.75
C SER A 168 7.63 -5.58 7.46
N VAL A 169 8.02 -6.20 6.35
CA VAL A 169 7.36 -6.01 5.05
C VAL A 169 5.90 -6.49 5.09
N GLU A 170 5.64 -7.62 5.75
CA GLU A 170 4.28 -8.13 5.98
C GLU A 170 3.43 -7.15 6.78
N ALA A 171 4.00 -6.49 7.79
CA ALA A 171 3.28 -5.48 8.56
C ALA A 171 2.88 -4.28 7.69
N SER A 172 3.75 -3.84 6.77
CA SER A 172 3.43 -2.79 5.79
C SER A 172 2.32 -3.22 4.82
N ILE A 173 2.43 -4.42 4.25
CA ILE A 173 1.42 -4.98 3.33
C ILE A 173 0.08 -5.17 4.02
N ARG A 174 0.07 -5.66 5.27
CA ARG A 174 -1.16 -5.85 6.05
C ARG A 174 -1.86 -4.52 6.35
N ASP A 175 -1.10 -3.47 6.63
CA ASP A 175 -1.66 -2.13 6.82
C ASP A 175 -2.24 -1.56 5.52
N TYR A 176 -1.55 -1.77 4.39
CA TYR A 176 -2.06 -1.42 3.07
C TYR A 176 -3.39 -2.10 2.74
N TYR A 177 -3.51 -3.42 2.93
CA TYR A 177 -4.79 -4.12 2.72
C TYR A 177 -5.89 -3.55 3.63
N ARG A 178 -5.54 -3.22 4.89
CA ARG A 178 -6.49 -2.61 5.83
C ARG A 178 -6.96 -1.23 5.39
N ILE A 179 -6.07 -0.39 4.82
CA ILE A 179 -6.44 0.93 4.29
C ILE A 179 -7.49 0.79 3.17
N LEU A 180 -7.29 -0.14 2.22
CA LEU A 180 -8.26 -0.39 1.16
C LEU A 180 -9.56 -1.03 1.69
N ALA A 181 -9.47 -1.83 2.75
CA ALA A 181 -10.63 -2.44 3.39
C ALA A 181 -11.50 -1.45 4.18
N THR A 182 -10.92 -0.40 4.77
CA THR A 182 -11.65 0.53 5.66
C THR A 182 -11.92 1.90 5.05
N GLY A 183 -11.08 2.35 4.11
CA GLY A 183 -11.20 3.68 3.51
C GLY A 183 -12.53 3.90 2.78
N ARG A 184 -13.25 4.96 3.12
CA ARG A 184 -14.59 5.27 2.56
C ARG A 184 -14.54 5.42 1.03
N VAL A 185 -13.48 6.02 0.50
CA VAL A 185 -13.29 6.25 -0.94
C VAL A 185 -13.14 4.97 -1.78
N PHE A 186 -12.96 3.80 -1.15
CA PHE A 186 -12.76 2.53 -1.84
C PHE A 186 -14.01 1.64 -1.87
N ASP A 187 -15.21 2.21 -1.69
CA ASP A 187 -16.48 1.46 -1.76
C ASP A 187 -16.65 0.75 -3.11
N GLU A 188 -16.38 1.43 -4.23
CA GLU A 188 -16.47 0.80 -5.57
C GLU A 188 -15.43 -0.29 -5.77
N PHE A 189 -14.20 -0.08 -5.31
CA PHE A 189 -13.16 -1.11 -5.34
C PHE A 189 -13.57 -2.35 -4.55
N ARG A 190 -14.18 -2.14 -3.37
CA ARG A 190 -14.68 -3.23 -2.55
C ARG A 190 -15.85 -3.97 -3.17
N ALA A 191 -16.74 -3.28 -3.86
CA ALA A 191 -17.81 -3.91 -4.62
C ALA A 191 -17.26 -4.74 -5.79
N GLU A 192 -16.28 -4.20 -6.53
CA GLU A 192 -15.70 -4.89 -7.70
C GLU A 192 -15.00 -6.20 -7.29
N LYS A 193 -14.20 -6.20 -6.21
CA LYS A 193 -13.51 -7.43 -5.74
C LYS A 193 -14.46 -8.52 -5.24
N MET A 194 -15.71 -8.18 -4.95
CA MET A 194 -16.74 -9.18 -4.64
C MET A 194 -17.28 -9.85 -5.90
N ARG A 195 -17.35 -9.12 -7.02
CA ARG A 195 -17.85 -9.60 -8.32
C ARG A 195 -16.78 -10.32 -9.14
N SER A 196 -15.54 -9.86 -9.07
CA SER A 196 -14.43 -10.39 -9.86
C SER A 196 -13.12 -10.30 -9.12
N ASN A 197 -12.22 -11.26 -9.34
CA ASN A 197 -10.83 -11.16 -8.89
C ASN A 197 -9.89 -10.72 -10.03
N ASP A 198 -10.43 -10.25 -11.16
CA ASP A 198 -9.64 -9.77 -12.29
C ASP A 198 -8.90 -8.47 -11.92
N PRO A 199 -7.57 -8.48 -11.85
CA PRO A 199 -6.81 -7.30 -11.45
C PRO A 199 -7.02 -6.11 -12.38
N TYR A 200 -7.32 -6.32 -13.67
CA TYR A 200 -7.52 -5.25 -14.64
C TYR A 200 -8.85 -4.52 -14.45
N LYS A 201 -9.85 -5.18 -13.85
CA LYS A 201 -11.10 -4.53 -13.42
C LYS A 201 -10.89 -3.78 -12.11
N LEU A 202 -10.17 -4.39 -11.17
CA LEU A 202 -9.91 -3.82 -9.85
C LEU A 202 -9.16 -2.49 -9.92
N VAL A 203 -8.09 -2.39 -10.73
CA VAL A 203 -7.27 -1.17 -10.79
C VAL A 203 -8.02 0.04 -11.35
N LYS A 204 -9.10 -0.17 -12.12
CA LYS A 204 -9.97 0.92 -12.58
C LYS A 204 -10.73 1.62 -11.45
N LYS A 205 -10.83 0.97 -10.28
CA LYS A 205 -11.54 1.48 -9.09
C LYS A 205 -10.61 2.09 -8.05
N LEU A 206 -9.36 2.38 -8.42
CA LEU A 206 -8.33 2.98 -7.56
C LEU A 206 -8.04 4.45 -7.91
N ASP A 207 -8.94 5.14 -8.60
CA ASP A 207 -8.77 6.56 -8.97
C ASP A 207 -8.60 7.47 -7.74
N LYS A 208 -9.20 7.12 -6.60
CA LYS A 208 -9.05 7.86 -5.33
C LYS A 208 -7.81 7.50 -4.53
N TYR A 209 -6.99 6.54 -4.99
CA TYR A 209 -5.77 6.16 -4.30
C TYR A 209 -4.64 7.18 -4.51
N SER A 210 -4.63 7.85 -5.67
CA SER A 210 -3.58 8.78 -6.08
C SER A 210 -4.18 10.08 -6.62
N GLU A 211 -3.46 11.19 -6.47
CA GLU A 211 -3.85 12.49 -7.06
C GLU A 211 -3.90 12.44 -8.59
N LYS A 212 -3.26 11.44 -9.20
CA LYS A 212 -3.36 11.17 -10.65
C LYS A 212 -4.74 10.69 -11.11
N GLY A 213 -5.66 10.37 -10.19
CA GLY A 213 -7.01 9.97 -10.56
C GLY A 213 -7.02 8.69 -11.40
N ALA A 214 -7.85 8.66 -12.45
CA ALA A 214 -7.98 7.51 -13.35
C ALA A 214 -6.67 7.10 -14.06
N GLU A 215 -5.73 8.03 -14.26
CA GLU A 215 -4.44 7.72 -14.88
C GLU A 215 -3.62 6.74 -14.01
N TYR A 216 -3.76 6.82 -12.69
CA TYR A 216 -3.15 5.87 -11.78
C TYR A 216 -3.57 4.42 -12.07
N GLY A 217 -4.87 4.21 -12.36
CA GLY A 217 -5.39 2.89 -12.72
C GLY A 217 -4.81 2.36 -14.04
N LYS A 218 -4.52 3.25 -15.01
CA LYS A 218 -3.85 2.87 -16.26
C LYS A 218 -2.40 2.49 -16.03
N GLU A 219 -1.67 3.28 -15.24
CA GLU A 219 -0.28 2.97 -14.86
C GLU A 219 -0.19 1.62 -14.15
N LEU A 220 -1.12 1.33 -13.23
CA LEU A 220 -1.20 0.04 -12.56
C LEU A 220 -1.50 -1.11 -13.51
N LYS A 221 -2.44 -0.94 -14.44
CA LYS A 221 -2.73 -1.94 -15.47
C LYS A 221 -1.46 -2.29 -16.25
N SER A 222 -0.73 -1.27 -16.71
CA SER A 222 0.54 -1.45 -17.43
C SER A 222 1.61 -2.09 -16.57
N MET A 223 1.70 -1.74 -15.28
CA MET A 223 2.64 -2.35 -14.34
C MET A 223 2.38 -3.85 -14.18
N ILE A 224 1.11 -4.24 -14.06
CA ILE A 224 0.68 -5.64 -13.94
C ILE A 224 0.98 -6.42 -15.23
N SER A 225 0.61 -5.88 -16.39
CA SER A 225 0.76 -6.58 -17.67
C SER A 225 2.23 -6.71 -18.08
N TYR A 226 2.99 -5.62 -18.05
CA TYR A 226 4.39 -5.59 -18.51
C TYR A 226 5.30 -6.52 -17.68
N ASN A 227 5.05 -6.60 -16.37
CA ASN A 227 5.84 -7.43 -15.47
C ASN A 227 5.20 -8.80 -15.20
N HIS A 228 4.10 -9.12 -15.89
CA HIS A 228 3.37 -10.38 -15.77
C HIS A 228 2.97 -10.71 -14.33
N PHE A 229 2.59 -9.72 -13.52
CA PHE A 229 2.25 -9.93 -12.11
C PHE A 229 0.96 -10.72 -11.91
N TYR A 230 0.10 -10.80 -12.92
CA TYR A 230 -1.09 -11.65 -12.91
C TYR A 230 -0.77 -13.14 -12.66
N LYS A 231 0.47 -13.59 -12.93
CA LYS A 231 0.91 -14.97 -12.62
C LYS A 231 0.97 -15.27 -11.12
N PHE A 232 0.93 -14.24 -10.28
CA PHE A 232 0.96 -14.38 -8.83
C PHE A 232 -0.42 -14.43 -8.20
N ASP A 233 -1.51 -14.35 -8.97
CA ASP A 233 -2.87 -14.45 -8.44
C ASP A 233 -3.27 -15.89 -8.10
#